data_AF-A0A2M7XC98-F1
#
_entry.id   AF-A0A2M7XC98-F1
#
_cell.length_a   1.000
_cell.length_b   1.000
_cell.length_c   1.000
_cell.angle_alpha   90.00
_cell.angle_beta   90.00
_cell.angle_gamma   90.00
#
_symmetry.space_group_name_H-M   'P 1'
#
loop_
_entity.id
_entity.type
_entity.pdbx_description
1 polymer ?
#
loop_
_entity_poly.entity_id
_entity_poly.type
_entity_poly.pdbx_seq_one_letter_code
_entity_poly.pdbx_strand_id
1 'polypeptide(L)'
;MARIEKQTDVKEELTKMKGEMVREVRRSGKKARPVLVASLVVLAVLVLIGLFVCWSLAATGLVRVPVFTALAYDVPQPERVVEPGVPLETVAEEQFRSELAKRLQAGGGELKDDVLVFSASESSLTASFRTALEESQVGMIDAGSSQILVQEEVGFSLFLPFEESELESALLVEVNPAVVDEVVVLTLTSVQIGSLNLPLFVVTRLFQPMLQTYVNDLNEAMAGFATITDISTQEGWIEITSRFSVEIN
;
A
#
# COMPACT_ATOMS: atom_id res chain seq x y z
N MET A 1 -98.28 14.96 8.15
CA MET A 1 -97.20 14.65 7.20
C MET A 1 -96.64 15.97 6.68
N ALA A 2 -95.42 16.36 7.07
CA ALA A 2 -94.58 17.41 6.44
C ALA A 2 -93.39 17.74 7.37
N ARG A 3 -92.35 16.90 7.40
CA ARG A 3 -91.09 17.23 8.09
C ARG A 3 -89.90 16.38 7.63
N ILE A 4 -89.67 16.24 6.32
CA ILE A 4 -88.49 15.51 5.81
C ILE A 4 -87.76 16.24 4.65
N GLU A 5 -88.33 17.25 3.99
CA GLU A 5 -87.71 17.81 2.76
C GLU A 5 -86.45 18.68 2.95
N LYS A 6 -86.16 19.23 4.13
CA LYS A 6 -85.01 20.15 4.32
C LYS A 6 -83.65 19.49 4.61
N GLN A 7 -83.60 18.17 4.86
CA GLN A 7 -82.32 17.50 5.19
C GLN A 7 -81.59 16.91 3.98
N THR A 8 -82.26 16.77 2.84
CA THR A 8 -81.65 16.18 1.64
C THR A 8 -80.73 17.18 0.94
N ASP A 9 -81.13 18.46 0.85
CA ASP A 9 -80.38 19.55 0.21
C ASP A 9 -79.00 19.79 0.87
N VAL A 10 -78.98 19.82 2.21
CA VAL A 10 -77.74 20.08 2.97
C VAL A 10 -76.74 18.93 2.84
N LYS A 11 -77.22 17.68 2.72
CA LYS A 11 -76.34 16.52 2.49
C LYS A 11 -75.74 16.55 1.09
N GLU A 12 -76.51 16.98 0.10
CA GLU A 12 -76.06 17.05 -1.30
C GLU A 12 -75.01 18.15 -1.49
N GLU A 13 -75.21 19.33 -0.89
CA GLU A 13 -74.21 20.40 -0.84
C GLU A 13 -72.92 19.99 -0.12
N LEU A 14 -73.02 19.30 1.04
CA LEU A 14 -71.85 18.81 1.76
C LEU A 14 -71.06 17.76 0.97
N THR A 15 -71.74 16.89 0.21
CA THR A 15 -71.05 15.94 -0.68
C THR A 15 -70.41 16.61 -1.89
N LYS A 16 -71.03 17.67 -2.45
CA LYS A 16 -70.45 18.48 -3.52
C LYS A 16 -69.23 19.26 -3.02
N MET A 17 -69.33 19.91 -1.86
CA MET A 17 -68.22 20.62 -1.23
C MET A 17 -67.08 19.66 -0.87
N LYS A 18 -67.35 18.48 -0.29
CA LYS A 18 -66.30 17.47 -0.06
C LYS A 18 -65.68 16.98 -1.36
N GLY A 19 -66.47 16.78 -2.41
CA GLY A 19 -65.99 16.37 -3.73
C GLY A 19 -65.10 17.42 -4.39
N GLU A 20 -65.43 18.70 -4.26
CA GLU A 20 -64.64 19.83 -4.73
C GLU A 20 -63.37 20.04 -3.89
N MET A 21 -63.47 20.00 -2.56
CA MET A 21 -62.31 20.11 -1.67
C MET A 21 -61.32 18.95 -1.89
N VAL A 22 -61.82 17.72 -2.08
CA VAL A 22 -60.96 16.56 -2.39
C VAL A 22 -60.35 16.67 -3.79
N ARG A 23 -61.06 17.24 -4.77
CA ARG A 23 -60.50 17.50 -6.11
C ARG A 23 -59.45 18.61 -6.10
N GLU A 24 -59.61 19.63 -5.26
CA GLU A 24 -58.70 20.75 -5.15
C GLU A 24 -57.43 20.37 -4.36
N VAL A 25 -57.58 19.62 -3.26
CA VAL A 25 -56.46 19.04 -2.52
C VAL A 25 -55.68 18.02 -3.37
N ARG A 26 -56.36 17.22 -4.19
CA ARG A 26 -55.71 16.24 -5.08
C ARG A 26 -55.03 16.89 -6.30
N ARG A 27 -55.47 18.07 -6.76
CA ARG A 27 -54.77 18.85 -7.80
C ARG A 27 -53.55 19.63 -7.26
N SER A 28 -53.53 19.93 -5.95
CA SER A 28 -52.40 20.59 -5.27
C SER A 28 -51.25 19.63 -4.90
N GLY A 29 -51.39 18.33 -5.20
CA GLY A 29 -50.28 17.38 -5.18
C GLY A 29 -49.30 17.70 -6.32
N LYS A 30 -48.43 18.69 -6.08
CA LYS A 30 -47.36 19.14 -6.97
C LYS A 30 -46.67 17.90 -7.56
N LYS A 31 -46.86 17.66 -8.87
CA LYS A 31 -46.01 16.75 -9.63
C LYS A 31 -44.59 17.30 -9.51
N ALA A 32 -43.81 16.79 -8.56
CA ALA A 32 -42.38 17.08 -8.47
C ALA A 32 -41.81 16.79 -9.85
N ARG A 33 -41.23 17.81 -10.50
CA ARG A 33 -40.72 17.69 -11.87
C ARG A 33 -39.62 16.62 -11.82
N PRO A 34 -39.83 15.41 -12.35
CA PRO A 34 -38.91 14.28 -12.13
C PRO A 34 -37.51 14.57 -12.70
N VAL A 35 -37.44 15.43 -13.72
CA VAL A 35 -36.19 15.92 -14.34
C VAL A 35 -35.39 16.83 -13.39
N LEU A 36 -36.04 17.69 -12.60
CA LEU A 36 -35.35 18.54 -11.62
C LEU A 36 -34.83 17.71 -10.43
N VAL A 37 -35.59 16.70 -10.00
CA VAL A 37 -35.14 15.78 -8.94
C VAL A 37 -33.96 14.96 -9.45
N ALA A 38 -34.04 14.42 -10.67
CA ALA A 38 -32.94 13.67 -11.29
C ALA A 38 -31.68 14.53 -11.48
N SER A 39 -31.80 15.79 -11.94
CA SER A 39 -30.63 16.66 -12.08
C SER A 39 -30.00 17.01 -10.74
N LEU A 40 -30.81 17.19 -9.69
CA LEU A 40 -30.33 17.49 -8.35
C LEU A 40 -29.64 16.27 -7.72
N VAL A 41 -30.16 15.06 -7.96
CA VAL A 41 -29.48 13.81 -7.55
C VAL A 41 -28.16 13.63 -8.29
N VAL A 42 -28.11 13.84 -9.61
CA VAL A 42 -26.86 13.76 -10.37
C VAL A 42 -25.85 14.80 -9.88
N LEU A 43 -26.27 16.04 -9.63
CA LEU A 43 -25.42 17.07 -9.06
C LEU A 43 -24.90 16.68 -7.67
N ALA A 44 -25.76 16.14 -6.80
CA ALA A 44 -25.37 15.68 -5.47
C ALA A 44 -24.33 14.54 -5.56
N VAL A 45 -24.51 13.59 -6.48
CA VAL A 45 -23.54 12.51 -6.72
C VAL A 45 -22.22 13.08 -7.22
N LEU A 46 -22.22 14.03 -8.17
CA LEU A 46 -20.99 14.68 -8.64
C LEU A 46 -20.27 15.44 -7.52
N VAL A 47 -21.01 16.14 -6.66
CA VAL A 47 -20.44 16.81 -5.48
C VAL A 47 -19.82 15.79 -4.52
N LEU A 48 -20.49 14.68 -4.24
CA LEU A 48 -19.96 13.61 -3.39
C LEU A 48 -18.69 12.98 -3.97
N ILE A 49 -18.66 12.74 -5.28
CA ILE A 49 -17.45 12.26 -5.98
C ILE A 49 -16.32 13.28 -5.84
N GLY A 50 -16.60 14.57 -6.06
CA GLY A 50 -15.62 15.64 -5.90
C GLY A 50 -15.06 15.70 -4.48
N LEU A 51 -15.93 15.62 -3.46
CA LEU A 51 -15.53 15.57 -2.06
C LEU A 51 -14.67 14.34 -1.75
N PHE A 52 -15.02 13.18 -2.29
CA PHE A 52 -14.23 11.94 -2.11
C PHE A 52 -12.85 12.04 -2.76
N VAL A 53 -12.74 12.63 -3.95
CA VAL A 53 -11.46 12.86 -4.63
C VAL A 53 -10.61 13.86 -3.84
N CYS A 54 -11.18 14.99 -3.41
CA CYS A 54 -10.48 15.96 -2.56
C CYS A 54 -10.01 15.36 -1.24
N TRP A 55 -10.82 14.51 -0.61
CA TRP A 55 -10.45 13.77 0.59
C TRP A 55 -9.27 12.83 0.34
N SER A 56 -9.33 12.03 -0.73
CA SER A 56 -8.27 11.09 -1.09
C SER A 56 -6.95 11.79 -1.38
N LEU A 57 -7.00 12.91 -2.13
CA LEU A 57 -5.81 13.74 -2.40
C LEU A 57 -5.23 14.34 -1.11
N ALA A 58 -6.08 14.84 -0.20
CA ALA A 58 -5.62 15.36 1.08
C ALA A 58 -4.97 14.26 1.95
N ALA A 59 -5.52 13.04 1.96
CA ALA A 59 -4.99 11.90 2.70
C ALA A 59 -3.62 11.45 2.19
N THR A 60 -3.29 11.63 0.90
CA THR A 60 -1.95 11.34 0.39
C THR A 60 -0.87 12.32 0.86
N GLY A 61 -1.26 13.51 1.35
CA GLY A 61 -0.31 14.56 1.72
C GLY A 61 0.48 15.15 0.56
N LEU A 62 0.17 14.80 -0.70
CA LEU A 62 0.84 15.35 -1.87
C LEU A 62 0.37 16.77 -2.19
N VAL A 63 -0.85 17.15 -1.76
CA VAL A 63 -1.43 18.47 -2.01
C VAL A 63 -2.11 18.97 -0.74
N ARG A 64 -1.77 20.20 -0.33
CA ARG A 64 -2.41 20.84 0.82
C ARG A 64 -3.80 21.36 0.45
N VAL A 65 -4.84 20.66 0.94
CA VAL A 65 -6.23 21.11 0.89
C VAL A 65 -6.62 21.66 2.27
N PRO A 66 -6.82 22.99 2.44
CA PRO A 66 -6.79 23.66 3.75
C PRO A 66 -7.80 23.17 4.79
N VAL A 67 -8.93 22.57 4.40
CA VAL A 67 -9.94 22.04 5.33
C VAL A 67 -9.82 20.52 5.52
N PHE A 68 -9.42 19.78 4.49
CA PHE A 68 -9.40 18.31 4.52
C PHE A 68 -8.08 17.76 5.06
N THR A 69 -6.96 18.43 4.80
CA THR A 69 -5.62 17.96 5.23
C THR A 69 -5.53 17.88 6.75
N ALA A 70 -6.06 18.89 7.47
CA ALA A 70 -6.00 18.91 8.93
C ALA A 70 -6.83 17.81 9.63
N LEU A 71 -7.75 17.17 8.91
CA LEU A 71 -8.65 16.13 9.46
C LEU A 71 -8.31 14.72 8.98
N ALA A 72 -7.67 14.60 7.81
CA ALA A 72 -7.48 13.33 7.13
C ALA A 72 -6.02 12.90 7.04
N TYR A 73 -5.06 13.77 7.34
CA TYR A 73 -3.64 13.50 7.14
C TYR A 73 -2.88 13.43 8.47
N ASP A 74 -2.18 12.33 8.67
CA ASP A 74 -1.14 12.15 9.68
C ASP A 74 0.19 11.92 8.96
N VAL A 75 1.26 12.54 9.48
CA VAL A 75 2.61 12.38 8.92
C VAL A 75 3.04 10.93 9.11
N PRO A 76 3.34 10.19 8.03
CA PRO A 76 3.82 8.82 8.14
C PRO A 76 5.20 8.83 8.81
N GLN A 77 5.35 8.04 9.86
CA GLN A 77 6.62 7.84 10.54
C GLN A 77 6.99 6.37 10.46
N PRO A 78 8.30 6.04 10.35
CA PRO A 78 8.70 4.67 10.50
C PRO A 78 8.48 4.22 11.93
N GLU A 79 8.23 2.91 12.11
CA GLU A 79 8.01 2.33 13.43
C GLU A 79 9.20 2.55 14.39
N ARG A 80 10.42 2.51 13.83
CA ARG A 80 11.66 2.90 14.50
C ARG A 80 12.65 3.51 13.51
N VAL A 81 13.61 4.26 14.00
CA VAL A 81 14.68 4.84 13.17
C VAL A 81 15.88 3.89 13.16
N VAL A 82 16.43 3.66 11.96
CA VAL A 82 17.60 2.80 11.75
C VAL A 82 18.77 3.66 11.34
N GLU A 83 19.88 3.54 12.07
CA GLU A 83 21.13 4.15 11.64
C GLU A 83 21.78 3.26 10.56
N PRO A 84 22.12 3.82 9.38
CA PRO A 84 22.76 3.06 8.32
C PRO A 84 24.12 2.54 8.79
N GLY A 85 24.35 1.24 8.57
CA GLY A 85 25.57 0.54 8.93
C GLY A 85 26.52 0.36 7.75
N VAL A 86 27.24 -0.77 7.77
CA VAL A 86 28.07 -1.21 6.64
C VAL A 86 27.17 -1.82 5.57
N PRO A 87 27.30 -1.46 4.27
CA PRO A 87 26.48 -2.03 3.20
C PRO A 87 26.51 -3.56 3.17
N LEU A 88 25.36 -4.15 2.86
CA LEU A 88 25.10 -5.57 2.73
C LEU A 88 26.13 -6.28 1.86
N GLU A 89 26.51 -5.67 0.73
CA GLU A 89 27.43 -6.25 -0.25
C GLU A 89 28.81 -6.49 0.37
N THR A 90 29.28 -5.52 1.16
CA THR A 90 30.55 -5.62 1.90
C THR A 90 30.46 -6.71 2.96
N VAL A 91 29.37 -6.77 3.72
CA VAL A 91 29.16 -7.78 4.76
C VAL A 91 29.08 -9.19 4.16
N ALA A 92 28.38 -9.35 3.04
CA ALA A 92 28.26 -10.60 2.30
C ALA A 92 29.61 -11.06 1.76
N GLU A 93 30.37 -10.16 1.14
CA GLU A 93 31.70 -10.49 0.62
C GLU A 93 32.66 -10.92 1.74
N GLU A 94 32.67 -10.21 2.88
CA GLU A 94 33.50 -10.56 4.03
C GLU A 94 33.12 -11.91 4.65
N GLN A 95 31.83 -12.18 4.85
CA GLN A 95 31.35 -13.47 5.36
C GLN A 95 31.68 -14.60 4.40
N PHE A 96 31.44 -14.41 3.10
CA PHE A 96 31.73 -15.38 2.06
C PHE A 96 33.22 -15.72 1.99
N ARG A 97 34.10 -14.71 1.94
CA ARG A 97 35.55 -14.90 1.92
C ARG A 97 36.05 -15.59 3.18
N SER A 98 35.54 -15.20 4.35
CA SER A 98 35.90 -15.79 5.64
C SER A 98 35.51 -17.27 5.70
N GLU A 99 34.31 -17.59 5.25
CA GLU A 99 33.79 -18.96 5.26
C GLU A 99 34.51 -19.85 4.25
N LEU A 100 34.77 -19.35 3.04
CA LEU A 100 35.62 -20.04 2.06
C LEU A 100 37.04 -20.27 2.60
N ALA A 101 37.66 -19.26 3.22
CA ALA A 101 39.00 -19.39 3.77
C ALA A 101 39.07 -20.45 4.90
N LYS A 102 38.08 -20.46 5.80
CA LYS A 102 37.95 -21.49 6.85
C LYS A 102 37.79 -22.88 6.24
N ARG A 103 36.93 -23.04 5.24
CA ARG A 103 36.68 -24.34 4.58
C ARG A 103 37.90 -24.83 3.81
N LEU A 104 38.61 -23.95 3.10
CA LEU A 104 39.86 -24.29 2.42
C LEU A 104 40.95 -24.74 3.41
N GLN A 105 41.04 -24.08 4.57
CA GLN A 105 41.98 -24.47 5.64
C GLN A 105 41.60 -25.79 6.32
N ALA A 106 40.31 -26.09 6.47
CA ALA A 106 39.81 -27.27 7.17
C ALA A 106 39.74 -28.55 6.31
N GLY A 107 39.53 -28.43 5.00
CA GLY A 107 39.18 -29.57 4.12
C GLY A 107 40.06 -29.79 2.88
N GLY A 108 41.10 -28.98 2.66
CA GLY A 108 42.02 -29.18 1.53
C GLY A 108 41.37 -29.01 0.13
N GLY A 109 40.19 -28.41 0.05
CA GLY A 109 39.47 -28.14 -1.20
C GLY A 109 38.20 -28.96 -1.44
N GLU A 110 37.90 -29.99 -0.63
CA GLU A 110 36.64 -30.73 -0.74
C GLU A 110 35.52 -30.03 0.06
N LEU A 111 34.55 -29.44 -0.64
CA LEU A 111 33.33 -28.86 -0.07
C LEU A 111 32.37 -29.98 0.36
N LYS A 112 32.52 -30.50 1.58
CA LYS A 112 31.62 -31.55 2.12
C LYS A 112 30.30 -31.02 2.67
N ASP A 113 30.28 -29.77 3.12
CA ASP A 113 29.07 -29.05 3.48
C ASP A 113 28.81 -27.96 2.44
N ASP A 114 27.72 -28.11 1.70
CA ASP A 114 27.28 -27.24 0.61
C ASP A 114 26.40 -26.08 1.10
N VAL A 115 26.02 -26.07 2.37
CA VAL A 115 25.15 -25.05 2.97
C VAL A 115 25.97 -23.84 3.42
N LEU A 116 25.48 -22.65 3.10
CA LEU A 116 25.97 -21.35 3.53
C LEU A 116 24.81 -20.57 4.16
N VAL A 117 24.97 -20.18 5.42
CA VAL A 117 24.03 -19.32 6.13
C VAL A 117 24.62 -17.92 6.17
N PHE A 118 23.88 -16.96 5.62
CA PHE A 118 24.22 -15.54 5.59
C PHE A 118 23.23 -14.78 6.45
N SER A 119 23.72 -13.89 7.32
CA SER A 119 22.88 -13.04 8.16
C SER A 119 23.19 -11.57 7.91
N ALA A 120 22.15 -10.77 7.75
CA ALA A 120 22.28 -9.33 7.58
C ALA A 120 21.42 -8.56 8.57
N SER A 121 22.01 -7.51 9.17
CA SER A 121 21.28 -6.59 10.04
C SER A 121 20.47 -5.59 9.25
N GLU A 122 19.43 -5.06 9.89
CA GLU A 122 18.61 -3.96 9.39
C GLU A 122 19.44 -2.72 9.01
N SER A 123 20.50 -2.43 9.76
CA SER A 123 21.42 -1.32 9.48
C SER A 123 22.18 -1.52 8.16
N SER A 124 22.59 -2.75 7.84
CA SER A 124 23.26 -3.07 6.58
C SER A 124 22.32 -3.04 5.39
N LEU A 125 21.10 -3.57 5.57
CA LEU A 125 20.04 -3.49 4.57
C LEU A 125 19.67 -2.04 4.26
N THR A 126 19.51 -1.23 5.30
CA THR A 126 19.24 0.21 5.16
C THR A 126 20.38 0.92 4.42
N ALA A 127 21.64 0.63 4.73
CA ALA A 127 22.77 1.22 4.04
C ALA A 127 22.76 0.91 2.53
N SER A 128 22.64 -0.36 2.15
CA SER A 128 22.57 -0.75 0.73
C SER A 128 21.35 -0.19 0.02
N PHE A 129 20.20 -0.13 0.71
CA PHE A 129 19.00 0.45 0.16
C PHE A 129 19.15 1.93 -0.18
N ARG A 130 19.75 2.71 0.72
CA ARG A 130 20.04 4.13 0.45
C ARG A 130 20.96 4.29 -0.75
N THR A 131 22.03 3.50 -0.82
CA THR A 131 22.95 3.51 -1.97
C THR A 131 22.22 3.17 -3.28
N ALA A 132 21.39 2.12 -3.29
CA ALA A 132 20.62 1.75 -4.47
C ALA A 132 19.64 2.85 -4.92
N LEU A 133 18.99 3.53 -3.97
CA LEU A 133 18.10 4.66 -4.26
C LEU A 133 18.88 5.86 -4.83
N GLU A 134 20.01 6.22 -4.23
CA GLU A 134 20.90 7.29 -4.72
C GLU A 134 21.38 7.01 -6.15
N GLU A 135 21.79 5.77 -6.43
CA GLU A 135 22.25 5.35 -7.76
C GLU A 135 21.13 5.32 -8.80
N SER A 136 19.92 4.94 -8.40
CA SER A 136 18.75 4.90 -9.28
C SER A 136 18.21 6.28 -9.68
N GLN A 137 18.65 7.35 -9.00
CA GLN A 137 18.24 8.74 -9.23
C GLN A 137 16.71 8.92 -9.27
N VAL A 138 15.99 8.25 -8.37
CA VAL A 138 14.55 8.43 -8.21
C VAL A 138 14.29 9.79 -7.56
N GLY A 139 14.31 10.86 -8.37
CA GLY A 139 14.28 12.26 -7.91
C GLY A 139 12.99 12.75 -7.24
N MET A 140 12.12 11.84 -6.79
CA MET A 140 10.97 12.15 -5.96
C MET A 140 11.11 11.63 -4.53
N ILE A 141 12.10 10.76 -4.27
CA ILE A 141 12.32 10.10 -2.98
C ILE A 141 13.61 10.66 -2.35
N ASP A 142 13.54 11.03 -1.08
CA ASP A 142 14.71 11.33 -0.26
C ASP A 142 15.40 10.02 0.13
N ALA A 143 16.42 9.65 -0.64
CA ALA A 143 17.24 8.47 -0.38
C ALA A 143 17.98 8.56 0.97
N GLY A 144 18.37 9.76 1.42
CA GLY A 144 19.11 9.96 2.66
C GLY A 144 18.32 9.64 3.92
N SER A 145 17.00 9.81 3.87
CA SER A 145 16.07 9.50 4.98
C SER A 145 15.31 8.18 4.77
N SER A 146 15.51 7.51 3.63
CA SER A 146 14.89 6.21 3.35
C SER A 146 15.49 5.10 4.21
N GLN A 147 14.68 4.10 4.58
CA GLN A 147 15.18 2.99 5.40
C GLN A 147 14.34 1.71 5.21
N ILE A 148 14.95 0.58 5.58
CA ILE A 148 14.28 -0.73 5.62
C ILE A 148 14.19 -1.17 7.07
N LEU A 149 13.01 -1.59 7.48
CA LEU A 149 12.76 -2.29 8.73
C LEU A 149 12.56 -3.79 8.44
N VAL A 150 13.12 -4.63 9.30
CA VAL A 150 12.91 -6.08 9.24
C VAL A 150 12.02 -6.49 10.41
N GLN A 151 10.87 -7.06 10.08
CA GLN A 151 9.87 -7.52 11.03
C GLN A 151 9.59 -9.00 10.82
N GLU A 152 9.37 -9.72 11.92
CA GLU A 152 9.11 -11.17 11.87
C GLU A 152 7.81 -11.50 11.12
N GLU A 153 6.73 -10.76 11.36
CA GLU A 153 5.40 -11.09 10.79
C GLU A 153 5.20 -10.59 9.34
N VAL A 154 5.81 -9.45 8.99
CA VAL A 154 5.57 -8.76 7.71
C VAL A 154 6.70 -8.99 6.71
N GLY A 155 7.91 -9.27 7.19
CA GLY A 155 9.12 -9.38 6.38
C GLY A 155 9.89 -8.06 6.36
N PHE A 156 9.67 -7.25 5.34
CA PHE A 156 10.29 -5.94 5.16
C PHE A 156 9.27 -4.81 5.13
N SER A 157 9.55 -3.73 5.84
CA SER A 157 8.83 -2.46 5.72
C SER A 157 9.79 -1.38 5.24
N LEU A 158 9.54 -0.87 4.04
CA LEU A 158 10.34 0.17 3.40
C LEU A 158 9.70 1.52 3.64
N PHE A 159 10.45 2.44 4.25
CA PHE A 159 10.05 3.83 4.43
C PHE A 159 10.77 4.71 3.42
N LEU A 160 10.01 5.39 2.56
CA LEU A 160 10.47 6.15 1.40
C LEU A 160 9.89 7.57 1.45
N PRO A 161 10.50 8.50 2.21
CA PRO A 161 10.05 9.89 2.28
C PRO A 161 10.18 10.61 0.93
N PHE A 162 9.27 11.53 0.62
CA PHE A 162 9.35 12.34 -0.60
C PHE A 162 10.22 13.59 -0.38
N GLU A 163 11.14 13.88 -1.31
CA GLU A 163 12.16 14.93 -1.16
C GLU A 163 11.58 16.36 -1.08
N GLU A 164 10.53 16.66 -1.85
CA GLU A 164 9.94 18.01 -1.93
C GLU A 164 8.55 18.12 -1.25
N SER A 165 8.23 17.25 -0.28
CA SER A 165 6.90 17.28 0.36
C SER A 165 6.81 18.33 1.47
N GLU A 166 5.95 19.34 1.30
CA GLU A 166 5.60 20.31 2.37
C GLU A 166 4.93 19.66 3.58
N LEU A 167 4.35 18.46 3.42
CA LEU A 167 3.60 17.73 4.43
C LEU A 167 4.37 16.53 4.97
N GLU A 168 5.67 16.41 4.66
CA GLU A 168 6.52 15.29 5.09
C GLU A 168 5.92 13.92 4.72
N SER A 169 5.29 13.85 3.53
CA SER A 169 4.68 12.61 3.06
C SER A 169 5.74 11.58 2.70
N ALA A 170 5.39 10.31 2.87
CA ALA A 170 6.23 9.18 2.56
C ALA A 170 5.42 8.05 1.93
N LEU A 171 6.11 7.26 1.14
CA LEU A 171 5.66 5.96 0.67
C LEU A 171 6.13 4.90 1.66
N LEU A 172 5.19 4.12 2.19
CA LEU A 172 5.44 2.95 3.02
C LEU A 172 5.08 1.72 2.20
N VAL A 173 6.01 0.79 2.05
CA VAL A 173 5.83 -0.44 1.28
C VAL A 173 6.17 -1.62 2.17
N GLU A 174 5.21 -2.53 2.35
CA GLU A 174 5.43 -3.76 3.09
C GLU A 174 5.52 -4.94 2.12
N VAL A 175 6.63 -5.67 2.17
CA VAL A 175 6.88 -6.85 1.34
C VAL A 175 7.36 -8.02 2.18
N ASN A 176 6.81 -9.20 1.89
CA ASN A 176 7.22 -10.44 2.53
C ASN A 176 8.11 -11.25 1.56
N PRO A 177 9.39 -11.49 1.89
CA PRO A 177 10.24 -12.38 1.13
C PRO A 177 9.92 -13.84 1.42
N ALA A 178 9.86 -14.65 0.36
CA ALA A 178 9.73 -16.10 0.47
C ALA A 178 10.59 -16.81 -0.58
N VAL A 179 10.90 -18.07 -0.35
CA VAL A 179 11.53 -18.94 -1.34
C VAL A 179 10.47 -19.89 -1.90
N VAL A 180 10.25 -19.84 -3.22
CA VAL A 180 9.32 -20.71 -3.93
C VAL A 180 10.08 -21.34 -5.09
N ASP A 181 10.10 -22.67 -5.16
CA ASP A 181 10.83 -23.41 -6.19
C ASP A 181 12.30 -22.97 -6.32
N GLU A 182 12.99 -22.79 -5.18
CA GLU A 182 14.41 -22.38 -5.10
C GLU A 182 14.70 -20.94 -5.61
N VAL A 183 13.67 -20.13 -5.78
CA VAL A 183 13.72 -18.77 -6.28
C VAL A 183 13.16 -17.82 -5.22
N VAL A 184 13.81 -16.68 -5.00
CA VAL A 184 13.29 -15.64 -4.11
C VAL A 184 12.07 -15.00 -4.77
N VAL A 185 11.00 -14.82 -4.01
CA VAL A 185 9.79 -14.11 -4.42
C VAL A 185 9.48 -13.07 -3.37
N LEU A 186 9.22 -11.83 -3.81
CA LEU A 186 8.70 -10.78 -2.93
C LEU A 186 7.20 -10.66 -3.14
N THR A 187 6.44 -10.87 -2.07
CA THR A 187 4.99 -10.67 -2.07
C THR A 187 4.68 -9.33 -1.43
N LEU A 188 4.01 -8.45 -2.15
CA LEU A 188 3.60 -7.18 -1.58
C LEU A 188 2.37 -7.38 -0.66
N THR A 189 2.49 -6.92 0.58
CA THR A 189 1.46 -7.03 1.62
C THR A 189 0.60 -5.78 1.69
N SER A 190 1.25 -4.61 1.73
CA SER A 190 0.55 -3.32 1.81
C SER A 190 1.38 -2.20 1.17
N VAL A 191 0.69 -1.17 0.70
CA VAL A 191 1.31 0.10 0.31
C VAL A 191 0.48 1.24 0.85
N GLN A 192 1.17 2.19 1.47
CA GLN A 192 0.59 3.40 2.03
C GLN A 192 1.33 4.61 1.47
N ILE A 193 0.58 5.67 1.11
CA ILE A 193 1.12 6.96 0.69
C ILE A 193 0.57 8.02 1.64
N GLY A 194 1.42 8.62 2.46
CA GLY A 194 0.97 9.49 3.54
C GLY A 194 0.11 8.68 4.53
N SER A 195 -1.15 9.08 4.68
CA SER A 195 -2.14 8.34 5.48
C SER A 195 -3.01 7.37 4.65
N LEU A 196 -2.92 7.41 3.32
CA LEU A 196 -3.78 6.64 2.43
C LEU A 196 -3.23 5.24 2.20
N ASN A 197 -3.94 4.23 2.70
CA ASN A 197 -3.71 2.83 2.33
C ASN A 197 -4.27 2.54 0.94
N LEU A 198 -3.41 2.06 0.04
CA LEU A 198 -3.83 1.67 -1.30
C LEU A 198 -4.52 0.31 -1.28
N PRO A 199 -5.67 0.15 -1.96
CA PRO A 199 -6.30 -1.15 -2.11
C PRO A 199 -5.38 -2.15 -2.81
N LEU A 200 -5.29 -3.39 -2.31
CA LEU A 200 -4.38 -4.42 -2.83
C LEU A 200 -4.48 -4.64 -4.34
N PHE A 201 -5.67 -4.49 -4.95
CA PHE A 201 -5.86 -4.62 -6.39
C PHE A 201 -5.14 -3.52 -7.21
N VAL A 202 -5.02 -2.31 -6.64
CA VAL A 202 -4.25 -1.21 -7.24
C VAL A 202 -2.77 -1.53 -7.14
N VAL A 203 -2.35 -1.97 -5.95
CA VAL A 203 -0.95 -2.18 -5.67
C VAL A 203 -0.38 -3.33 -6.50
N THR A 204 -1.05 -4.48 -6.52
CA THR A 204 -0.66 -5.65 -7.32
C THR A 204 -0.59 -5.33 -8.81
N ARG A 205 -1.45 -4.44 -9.33
CA ARG A 205 -1.42 -4.08 -10.76
C ARG A 205 -0.31 -3.11 -11.11
N LEU A 206 0.05 -2.19 -10.21
CA LEU A 206 1.04 -1.14 -10.47
C LEU A 206 2.45 -1.55 -10.07
N PHE A 207 2.62 -2.20 -8.91
CA PHE A 207 3.93 -2.42 -8.29
C PHE A 207 4.44 -3.86 -8.45
N GLN A 208 3.56 -4.86 -8.54
CA GLN A 208 4.00 -6.27 -8.70
C GLN A 208 4.90 -6.49 -9.92
N PRO A 209 4.63 -5.91 -11.12
CA PRO A 209 5.50 -6.11 -12.28
C PRO A 209 6.91 -5.54 -12.07
N MET A 210 7.00 -4.40 -11.36
CA MET A 210 8.27 -3.77 -11.03
C MET A 210 9.05 -4.64 -10.05
N LEU A 211 8.42 -5.05 -8.94
CA LEU A 211 9.03 -5.96 -7.96
C LEU A 211 9.49 -7.27 -8.59
N GLN A 212 8.68 -7.87 -9.46
CA GLN A 212 9.03 -9.12 -10.12
C GLN A 212 10.28 -8.95 -11.01
N THR A 213 10.43 -7.81 -11.68
CA THR A 213 11.63 -7.53 -12.49
C THR A 213 12.88 -7.52 -11.61
N TYR A 214 12.89 -6.74 -10.52
CA TYR A 214 14.03 -6.69 -9.60
C TYR A 214 14.36 -8.03 -8.96
N VAL A 215 13.33 -8.78 -8.59
CA VAL A 215 13.48 -10.10 -8.01
C VAL A 215 14.04 -11.09 -9.03
N ASN A 216 13.59 -11.04 -10.28
CA ASN A 216 14.14 -11.88 -11.34
C ASN A 216 15.61 -11.57 -11.60
N ASP A 217 15.99 -10.29 -11.64
CA ASP A 217 17.39 -9.88 -11.80
C ASP A 217 18.26 -10.38 -10.64
N LEU A 218 17.75 -10.30 -9.40
CA LEU A 218 18.42 -10.83 -8.21
C LEU A 218 18.58 -12.36 -8.28
N ASN A 219 17.52 -13.07 -8.68
CA ASN A 219 17.57 -14.52 -8.81
C ASN A 219 18.54 -14.97 -9.91
N GLU A 220 18.57 -14.28 -11.05
CA GLU A 220 19.52 -14.56 -12.13
C GLU A 220 20.96 -14.31 -11.68
N ALA A 221 21.22 -13.23 -10.96
CA ALA A 221 22.53 -12.95 -10.38
C ALA A 221 22.97 -14.02 -9.37
N MET A 222 22.05 -14.53 -8.54
CA MET A 222 22.34 -15.52 -7.50
C MET A 222 22.50 -16.94 -8.05
N ALA A 223 21.71 -17.33 -9.06
CA ALA A 223 21.70 -18.68 -9.64
C ALA A 223 23.09 -19.13 -10.15
N GLY A 224 23.98 -18.21 -10.50
CA GLY A 224 25.35 -18.49 -10.90
C GLY A 224 26.28 -18.94 -9.77
N PHE A 225 25.93 -18.70 -8.51
CA PHE A 225 26.82 -18.91 -7.36
C PHE A 225 26.21 -19.82 -6.30
N ALA A 226 24.93 -19.65 -5.98
CA ALA A 226 24.25 -20.42 -4.95
C ALA A 226 22.73 -20.44 -5.19
N THR A 227 22.10 -21.55 -4.81
CA THR A 227 20.65 -21.68 -4.76
C THR A 227 20.17 -21.25 -3.37
N ILE A 228 19.28 -20.26 -3.30
CA ILE A 228 18.68 -19.84 -2.03
C ILE A 228 17.61 -20.86 -1.65
N THR A 229 17.77 -21.48 -0.48
CA THR A 229 16.88 -22.54 0.00
C THR A 229 15.86 -22.03 1.01
N ASP A 230 16.22 -21.01 1.79
CA ASP A 230 15.33 -20.45 2.81
C ASP A 230 15.69 -18.98 3.08
N ILE A 231 14.67 -18.19 3.41
CA ILE A 231 14.81 -16.83 3.92
C ILE A 231 13.93 -16.72 5.16
N SER A 232 14.56 -16.47 6.31
CA SER A 232 13.87 -16.20 7.57
C SER A 232 14.08 -14.75 7.96
N THR A 233 13.00 -14.07 8.32
CA THR A 233 13.04 -12.74 8.93
C THR A 233 12.88 -12.88 10.43
N GLN A 234 13.67 -12.12 11.18
CA GLN A 234 13.56 -11.96 12.62
C GLN A 234 13.67 -10.47 12.92
N GLU A 235 13.27 -10.06 14.11
CA GLU A 235 13.25 -8.65 14.46
C GLU A 235 14.65 -8.00 14.31
N GLY A 236 14.78 -7.11 13.31
CA GLY A 236 16.03 -6.38 13.03
C GLY A 236 17.12 -7.15 12.26
N TRP A 237 16.90 -8.39 11.83
CA TRP A 237 17.84 -9.10 10.96
C TRP A 237 17.17 -10.14 10.05
N ILE A 238 17.83 -10.44 8.93
CA ILE A 238 17.45 -11.55 8.05
C ILE A 238 18.50 -12.63 8.06
N GLU A 239 18.04 -13.86 7.89
CA GLU A 239 18.87 -15.03 7.67
C GLU A 239 18.51 -15.64 6.32
N ILE A 240 19.52 -15.80 5.46
CA ILE A 240 19.40 -16.39 4.14
C ILE A 240 20.21 -17.68 4.17
N THR A 241 19.53 -18.81 4.00
CA THR A 241 20.19 -20.12 3.84
C THR A 241 20.28 -20.45 2.37
N SER A 242 21.49 -20.75 1.92
CA SER A 242 21.80 -21.05 0.53
C SER A 242 22.63 -22.32 0.40
N ARG A 243 22.57 -22.95 -0.77
CA ARG A 243 23.37 -24.11 -1.16
C ARG A 243 24.25 -23.76 -2.35
N PHE A 244 25.53 -24.09 -2.29
CA PHE A 244 26.43 -23.90 -3.43
C PHE A 244 26.03 -24.78 -4.61
N SER A 245 25.91 -24.18 -5.79
CA SER A 245 25.61 -24.90 -7.04
C SER A 245 26.84 -25.15 -7.89
N VAL A 246 28.02 -24.69 -7.44
CA VAL A 246 29.28 -24.84 -8.16
C VAL A 246 29.90 -26.21 -7.86
N GLU A 247 29.71 -27.17 -8.77
CA GLU A 247 30.68 -28.25 -8.96
C GLU A 247 31.98 -27.61 -9.45
N ILE A 248 32.99 -27.53 -8.58
CA ILE A 248 34.35 -27.19 -9.01
C ILE A 248 34.86 -28.38 -9.84
N ASN A 249 34.86 -28.25 -11.16
CA ASN A 249 35.57 -29.15 -12.07
C ASN A 249 37.05 -28.77 -12.18
#